data_AF-A0AAN8G9Y5-F1
#
_entry.id   AF-A0AAN8G9Y5-F1
#
_cell.length_a   1.000
_cell.length_b   1.000
_cell.length_c   1.000
_cell.angle_alpha   90.00
_cell.angle_beta   90.00
_cell.angle_gamma   90.00
#
_symmetry.space_group_name_H-M   'P 1'
#
loop_
_entity.id
_entity.type
_entity.pdbx_description
1 polymer ?
#
loop_
_entity_poly.entity_id
_entity_poly.type
_entity_poly.pdbx_seq_one_letter_code
_entity_poly.pdbx_strand_id
1 'polypeptide(L)'
;MAARRGLQCFSRNKSVLFNVGRTAACSSSVLQYRCIHTLQKQTSQCPILRPKCVIPNIARSMFVQTFETPNPNSLKYVPGVKVLESGTIDFPNPQSAACSPLARQLFRIEGVKGVFFGTEFITITKVDDDVEWGVINPEIFGVIMDFFASGVPVLTDEQPAGDTAIHPDDDETVLMIKELLDTRIRPTVQEDGGDIVYMGFEDGIVKLKMQGSCTSCPSSVVTLKSGVQNMLQFYIPEVLSVEQVEDEVEEESKIQLKKLEEKIGDH
;
A
#
# COMPACT_ATOMS: atom_id res chain seq x y z
N MET A 1 -26.25 50.48 21.82
CA MET A 1 -26.30 51.28 20.58
C MET A 1 -26.67 50.35 19.43
N ALA A 2 -27.77 50.65 18.74
CA ALA A 2 -28.20 50.31 17.36
C ALA A 2 -27.55 49.12 16.60
N ALA A 3 -28.19 48.36 15.70
CA ALA A 3 -29.54 48.22 15.15
C ALA A 3 -29.40 47.12 14.05
N ARG A 4 -30.20 46.04 14.05
CA ARG A 4 -31.36 45.74 13.16
C ARG A 4 -31.10 45.44 11.66
N ARG A 5 -31.87 44.43 11.19
CA ARG A 5 -32.35 44.04 9.82
C ARG A 5 -31.46 43.00 9.09
N GLY A 6 -31.92 41.84 8.61
CA GLY A 6 -33.25 41.30 8.35
C GLY A 6 -33.50 41.18 6.84
N LEU A 7 -33.80 39.97 6.32
CA LEU A 7 -35.02 39.65 5.54
C LEU A 7 -35.02 38.20 5.00
N GLN A 8 -36.20 37.59 5.09
CA GLN A 8 -36.66 36.34 4.46
C GLN A 8 -37.12 36.56 3.00
N CYS A 9 -37.24 35.47 2.23
CA CYS A 9 -38.39 35.06 1.38
C CYS A 9 -37.96 33.84 0.52
N PHE A 10 -38.51 32.62 0.59
CA PHE A 10 -39.86 32.05 0.31
C PHE A 10 -40.26 31.97 -1.18
N SER A 11 -40.37 30.74 -1.73
CA SER A 11 -41.42 30.19 -2.65
C SER A 11 -40.93 28.88 -3.31
N ARG A 12 -41.49 27.67 -3.07
CA ARG A 12 -42.70 27.02 -3.68
C ARG A 12 -42.59 26.81 -5.21
N ASN A 13 -42.98 25.71 -5.87
CA ASN A 13 -43.71 24.47 -5.54
C ASN A 13 -43.66 23.45 -6.72
N LYS A 14 -43.80 22.15 -6.41
CA LYS A 14 -44.42 20.96 -7.09
C LYS A 14 -44.82 20.93 -8.59
N SER A 15 -44.58 19.76 -9.22
CA SER A 15 -45.54 18.79 -9.85
C SER A 15 -44.76 17.80 -10.75
N VAL A 16 -44.70 16.46 -10.59
CA VAL A 16 -45.66 15.32 -10.59
C VAL A 16 -46.54 15.19 -11.85
N LEU A 17 -46.36 14.07 -12.59
CA LEU A 17 -47.32 13.24 -13.39
C LEU A 17 -46.47 12.30 -14.30
N PHE A 18 -46.39 10.96 -14.15
CA PHE A 18 -47.37 9.85 -14.32
C PHE A 18 -48.17 9.89 -15.64
N ASN A 19 -47.87 9.02 -16.62
CA ASN A 19 -48.66 7.79 -16.94
C ASN A 19 -48.26 7.10 -18.28
N VAL A 20 -48.05 5.78 -18.19
CA VAL A 20 -48.67 4.66 -18.95
C VAL A 20 -48.78 4.71 -20.49
N GLY A 21 -47.95 3.85 -21.11
CA GLY A 21 -48.27 2.75 -22.05
C GLY A 21 -49.44 2.79 -23.04
N ARG A 22 -49.19 2.31 -24.27
CA ARG A 22 -49.95 1.21 -24.92
C ARG A 22 -49.35 0.77 -26.27
N THR A 23 -49.40 -0.54 -26.45
CA THR A 23 -49.22 -1.37 -27.65
C THR A 23 -50.32 -1.18 -28.70
N ALA A 24 -50.04 -1.45 -29.99
CA ALA A 24 -50.92 -2.22 -30.89
C ALA A 24 -50.25 -2.46 -32.26
N ALA A 25 -50.66 -3.56 -32.88
CA ALA A 25 -50.07 -4.23 -34.03
C ALA A 25 -50.84 -4.00 -35.36
N CYS A 26 -50.24 -4.52 -36.44
CA CYS A 26 -50.85 -5.09 -37.65
C CYS A 26 -51.73 -4.21 -38.56
N SER A 27 -51.41 -4.16 -39.87
CA SER A 27 -52.01 -5.06 -40.87
C SER A 27 -51.67 -4.68 -42.32
N SER A 28 -51.45 -5.73 -43.13
CA SER A 28 -51.77 -5.92 -44.56
C SER A 28 -51.60 -4.78 -45.59
N SER A 29 -50.87 -5.06 -46.68
CA SER A 29 -51.50 -5.36 -47.97
C SER A 29 -50.48 -5.71 -49.07
N VAL A 30 -50.94 -6.59 -49.95
CA VAL A 30 -50.28 -7.26 -51.09
C VAL A 30 -50.03 -6.31 -52.26
N LEU A 31 -48.90 -6.46 -52.95
CA LEU A 31 -48.85 -6.40 -54.41
C LEU A 31 -47.55 -6.99 -54.97
N GLN A 32 -47.73 -7.76 -56.02
CA GLN A 32 -46.84 -8.75 -56.60
C GLN A 32 -46.49 -8.27 -58.00
N TYR A 33 -45.21 -8.11 -58.34
CA TYR A 33 -44.75 -8.14 -59.74
C TYR A 33 -43.34 -8.73 -59.82
N ARG A 34 -43.22 -9.79 -60.63
CA ARG A 34 -41.96 -10.33 -61.16
C ARG A 34 -41.39 -9.35 -62.19
N CYS A 35 -40.08 -9.14 -62.22
CA CYS A 35 -39.26 -9.37 -63.43
C CYS A 35 -37.77 -9.00 -63.29
N ILE A 36 -36.94 -9.99 -63.64
CA ILE A 36 -35.77 -9.94 -64.54
C ILE A 36 -34.49 -9.22 -64.07
N HIS A 37 -33.43 -10.04 -64.05
CA HIS A 37 -32.01 -9.74 -64.24
C HIS A 37 -31.66 -8.32 -64.67
N THR A 38 -30.80 -7.65 -63.90
CA THR A 38 -29.62 -6.96 -64.47
C THR A 38 -28.52 -6.91 -63.41
N LEU A 39 -27.40 -7.58 -63.70
CA LEU A 39 -26.13 -7.43 -63.00
C LEU A 39 -25.61 -6.01 -63.22
N GLN A 40 -25.57 -5.18 -62.18
CA GLN A 40 -24.73 -3.99 -62.17
C GLN A 40 -23.92 -3.94 -60.88
N LYS A 41 -22.61 -4.13 -61.08
CA LYS A 41 -21.54 -3.86 -60.11
C LYS A 41 -21.81 -2.54 -59.40
N GLN A 42 -22.03 -2.59 -58.10
CA GLN A 42 -21.78 -1.46 -57.22
C GLN A 42 -20.65 -1.87 -56.28
N THR A 43 -19.51 -1.23 -56.50
CA THR A 43 -18.35 -1.26 -55.62
C THR A 43 -18.79 -0.72 -54.26
N SER A 44 -19.04 -1.62 -53.32
CA SER A 44 -19.18 -1.29 -51.91
C SER A 44 -17.83 -0.76 -51.43
N GLN A 45 -17.72 0.56 -51.31
CA GLN A 45 -16.66 1.17 -50.52
C GLN A 45 -16.89 0.72 -49.06
N CYS A 46 -16.17 -0.31 -48.62
CA CYS A 46 -15.97 -0.54 -47.21
C CYS A 46 -15.17 0.65 -46.65
N PRO A 47 -15.68 1.43 -45.69
CA PRO A 47 -14.81 2.30 -44.93
C PRO A 47 -13.86 1.37 -44.16
N ILE A 48 -12.58 1.43 -44.51
CA ILE A 48 -11.50 0.84 -43.74
C ILE A 48 -11.54 1.55 -42.38
N LEU A 49 -12.28 0.99 -41.43
CA LEU A 49 -12.15 1.30 -40.02
C LEU A 49 -10.75 0.83 -39.62
N ARG A 50 -9.78 1.74 -39.74
CA ARG A 50 -8.49 1.56 -39.09
C ARG A 50 -8.81 1.35 -37.62
N PRO A 51 -8.41 0.22 -36.99
CA PRO A 51 -8.45 0.17 -35.55
C PRO A 51 -7.59 1.33 -35.09
N LYS A 52 -8.18 2.28 -34.36
CA LYS A 52 -7.40 3.21 -33.57
C LYS A 52 -6.64 2.31 -32.61
N CYS A 53 -5.41 1.98 -32.96
CA CYS A 53 -4.43 1.55 -32.00
C CYS A 53 -4.31 2.74 -31.04
N VAL A 54 -5.12 2.69 -29.98
CA VAL A 54 -4.84 3.46 -28.79
C VAL A 54 -3.58 2.79 -28.28
N ILE A 55 -2.44 3.31 -28.74
CA ILE A 55 -1.17 3.02 -28.08
C ILE A 55 -1.44 3.50 -26.66
N PRO A 56 -1.55 2.62 -25.65
CA PRO A 56 -1.57 3.11 -24.28
C PRO A 56 -0.29 3.93 -24.17
N ASN A 57 -0.45 5.17 -23.71
CA ASN A 57 0.64 6.10 -23.54
C ASN A 57 1.54 5.50 -22.45
N ILE A 58 2.40 4.55 -22.82
CA ILE A 58 3.41 3.99 -21.94
C ILE A 58 4.36 5.15 -21.75
N ALA A 59 4.12 5.93 -20.72
CA ALA A 59 5.12 6.77 -20.11
C ALA A 59 6.26 5.82 -19.70
N ARG A 60 7.21 5.59 -20.63
CA ARG A 60 8.49 4.96 -20.35
C ARG A 60 9.36 5.96 -19.58
N SER A 61 8.91 6.33 -18.40
CA SER A 61 9.67 7.19 -17.50
C SER A 61 9.35 6.83 -16.06
N MET A 62 9.38 5.55 -15.75
CA MET A 62 9.53 5.13 -14.37
C MET A 62 11.03 5.01 -14.09
N PHE A 63 11.52 5.84 -13.17
CA PHE A 63 12.91 5.85 -12.73
C PHE A 63 12.94 5.59 -11.24
N VAL A 64 13.45 4.42 -10.85
CA VAL A 64 13.58 4.03 -9.45
C VAL A 64 14.86 4.64 -8.91
N GLN A 65 14.74 5.47 -7.88
CA GLN A 65 15.88 6.04 -7.15
C GLN A 65 16.22 5.17 -5.95
N THR A 66 17.49 5.13 -5.56
CA THR A 66 17.97 4.43 -4.37
C THR A 66 18.50 5.41 -3.33
N PHE A 67 18.17 5.20 -2.07
CA PHE A 67 18.64 5.96 -0.92
C PHE A 67 19.24 5.01 0.11
N GLU A 68 20.40 5.39 0.63
CA GLU A 68 21.04 4.68 1.74
C GLU A 68 20.23 4.88 3.02
N THR A 69 20.25 3.87 3.89
CA THR A 69 19.62 3.94 5.21
C THR A 69 20.70 3.83 6.29
N PRO A 70 20.42 4.19 7.55
CA PRO A 70 21.37 3.99 8.65
C PRO A 70 21.76 2.52 8.88
N ASN A 71 21.04 1.58 8.26
CA ASN A 71 21.31 0.16 8.32
C ASN A 71 22.01 -0.31 7.02
N PRO A 72 23.25 -0.84 7.09
CA PRO A 72 24.00 -1.29 5.91
C PRO A 72 23.33 -2.45 5.17
N ASN A 73 22.47 -3.20 5.86
CA ASN A 73 21.73 -4.33 5.32
C ASN A 73 20.40 -3.94 4.66
N SER A 74 20.02 -2.66 4.69
CA SER A 74 18.76 -2.20 4.10
C SER A 74 18.97 -1.04 3.13
N LEU A 75 18.34 -1.12 1.97
CA LEU A 75 18.37 -0.06 0.96
C LEU A 75 16.94 0.36 0.61
N LYS A 76 16.72 1.66 0.49
CA LYS A 76 15.42 2.26 0.18
C LYS A 76 15.32 2.58 -1.31
N TYR A 77 14.22 2.17 -1.93
CA TYR A 77 13.90 2.33 -3.35
C TYR A 77 12.67 3.22 -3.50
N VAL A 78 12.78 4.29 -4.28
CA VAL A 78 11.70 5.25 -4.53
C VAL A 78 11.34 5.20 -6.01
N PRO A 79 10.24 4.52 -6.39
CA PRO A 79 9.85 4.35 -7.78
C PRO A 79 9.26 5.61 -8.43
N GLY A 80 9.00 6.66 -7.65
CA GLY A 80 8.38 7.91 -8.13
C GLY A 80 6.85 7.82 -8.33
N VAL A 81 6.26 6.69 -7.92
CA VAL A 81 4.81 6.45 -7.88
C VAL A 81 4.44 5.99 -6.47
N LYS A 82 3.19 6.21 -6.08
CA LYS A 82 2.67 5.67 -4.82
C LYS A 82 2.64 4.14 -4.90
N VAL A 83 3.26 3.51 -3.90
CA VAL A 83 3.30 2.05 -3.74
C VAL A 83 2.08 1.59 -2.96
N LEU A 84 1.75 2.31 -1.89
CA LEU A 84 0.55 2.10 -1.07
C LEU A 84 -0.30 3.38 -1.07
N GLU A 85 -1.62 3.23 -1.00
CA GLU A 85 -2.53 4.38 -0.88
C GLU A 85 -2.39 5.07 0.48
N SER A 86 -2.24 4.28 1.54
CA SER A 86 -2.00 4.74 2.89
C SER A 86 -1.31 3.66 3.73
N GLY A 87 -0.63 4.09 4.79
CA GLY A 87 0.00 3.20 5.75
C GLY A 87 1.30 2.57 5.26
N THR A 88 1.69 1.53 5.98
CA THR A 88 2.95 0.81 5.82
C THR A 88 2.68 -0.67 6.01
N ILE A 89 3.42 -1.52 5.32
CA ILE A 89 3.28 -2.98 5.44
C ILE A 89 4.67 -3.60 5.49
N ASP A 90 4.88 -4.46 6.47
CA ASP A 90 6.13 -5.19 6.67
C ASP A 90 6.01 -6.65 6.23
N PHE A 91 6.99 -7.11 5.46
CA PHE A 91 7.13 -8.49 5.04
C PHE A 91 8.48 -9.04 5.53
N PRO A 92 8.53 -9.59 6.76
CA PRO A 92 9.76 -10.16 7.31
C PRO A 92 10.13 -11.53 6.71
N ASN A 93 9.18 -12.21 6.05
CA ASN A 93 9.41 -13.54 5.47
C ASN A 93 8.60 -13.75 4.18
N PRO A 94 8.98 -14.73 3.33
CA PRO A 94 8.25 -15.02 2.10
C PRO A 94 6.79 -15.44 2.31
N GLN A 95 6.43 -15.98 3.48
CA GLN A 95 5.06 -16.40 3.78
C GLN A 95 4.14 -15.19 3.98
N SER A 96 4.60 -14.13 4.66
CA SER A 96 3.82 -12.90 4.86
C SER A 96 3.61 -12.15 3.55
N ALA A 97 4.47 -12.35 2.54
CA ALA A 97 4.34 -11.76 1.22
C ALA A 97 3.11 -12.25 0.43
N ALA A 98 2.36 -13.25 0.89
CA ALA A 98 1.24 -13.83 0.16
C ALA A 98 0.19 -12.80 -0.31
N CYS A 99 -0.04 -11.74 0.47
CA CYS A 99 -0.98 -10.66 0.17
C CYS A 99 -0.45 -9.61 -0.83
N SER A 100 0.80 -9.70 -1.28
CA SER A 100 1.37 -8.80 -2.28
C SER A 100 2.08 -9.54 -3.43
N PRO A 101 1.58 -9.41 -4.68
CA PRO A 101 2.25 -9.95 -5.85
C PRO A 101 3.64 -9.34 -6.10
N LEU A 102 3.85 -8.08 -5.70
CA LEU A 102 5.15 -7.40 -5.79
C LEU A 102 6.14 -7.99 -4.78
N ALA A 103 5.74 -8.10 -3.51
CA ALA A 103 6.60 -8.68 -2.48
C ALA A 103 7.00 -10.11 -2.85
N ARG A 104 6.06 -10.94 -3.33
CA ARG A 104 6.34 -12.31 -3.82
C ARG A 104 7.38 -12.37 -4.93
N GLN A 105 7.44 -11.37 -5.79
CA GLN A 105 8.43 -11.32 -6.87
C GLN A 105 9.79 -10.87 -6.33
N LEU A 106 9.82 -9.90 -5.41
CA LEU A 106 11.05 -9.45 -4.76
C LEU A 106 11.70 -10.58 -3.94
N PHE A 107 10.91 -11.40 -3.24
CA PHE A 107 11.40 -12.57 -2.50
C PHE A 107 11.94 -13.70 -3.38
N ARG A 108 11.74 -13.68 -4.71
CA ARG A 108 12.36 -14.66 -5.62
C ARG A 108 13.82 -14.34 -5.93
N ILE A 109 14.23 -13.10 -5.68
CA ILE A 109 15.62 -12.66 -5.90
C ILE A 109 16.47 -13.23 -4.78
N GLU A 110 17.56 -13.89 -5.16
CA GLU A 110 18.50 -14.48 -4.20
C GLU A 110 19.19 -13.36 -3.39
N GLY A 111 19.22 -13.52 -2.06
CA GLY A 111 19.82 -12.55 -1.15
C GLY A 111 18.84 -11.53 -0.54
N VAL A 112 17.56 -11.55 -0.91
CA VAL A 112 16.51 -10.75 -0.26
C VAL A 112 15.98 -11.47 0.99
N LYS A 113 16.08 -10.84 2.16
CA LYS A 113 15.59 -11.34 3.45
C LYS A 113 14.21 -10.82 3.81
N GLY A 114 13.97 -9.55 3.56
CA GLY A 114 12.77 -8.86 3.98
C GLY A 114 12.44 -7.71 3.04
N VAL A 115 11.15 -7.40 2.94
CA VAL A 115 10.63 -6.34 2.10
C VAL A 115 9.66 -5.51 2.94
N PHE A 116 9.76 -4.20 2.86
CA PHE A 116 8.88 -3.29 3.57
C PHE A 116 8.35 -2.24 2.60
N PHE A 117 7.04 -2.00 2.62
CA PHE A 117 6.38 -1.01 1.79
C PHE A 117 5.93 0.18 2.62
N GLY A 118 6.37 1.37 2.23
CA GLY A 118 5.77 2.63 2.63
C GLY A 118 4.86 3.19 1.54
N THR A 119 4.30 4.38 1.79
CA THR A 119 3.42 5.07 0.83
C THR A 119 4.08 5.30 -0.54
N GLU A 120 5.35 5.73 -0.54
CA GLU A 120 6.06 6.16 -1.76
C GLU A 120 7.42 5.46 -1.96
N PHE A 121 7.73 4.46 -1.13
CA PHE A 121 9.02 3.78 -1.15
C PHE A 121 8.90 2.31 -0.79
N ILE A 122 9.91 1.55 -1.18
CA ILE A 122 10.11 0.13 -0.88
C ILE A 122 11.46 0.01 -0.22
N THR A 123 11.53 -0.53 0.98
CA THR A 123 12.79 -0.90 1.62
C THR A 123 13.02 -2.38 1.44
N ILE A 124 14.23 -2.76 1.04
CA ILE A 124 14.63 -4.16 0.91
C ILE A 124 15.78 -4.40 1.86
N THR A 125 15.69 -5.48 2.63
CA THR A 125 16.74 -5.94 3.54
C THR A 125 17.39 -7.20 2.96
N LYS A 126 18.73 -7.24 2.93
CA LYS A 126 19.50 -8.41 2.48
C LYS A 126 19.71 -9.43 3.60
N VAL A 127 20.01 -10.68 3.24
CA VAL A 127 20.20 -11.78 4.21
C VAL A 127 21.45 -11.58 5.03
N ASP A 128 22.58 -11.35 4.36
CA ASP A 128 23.90 -11.27 4.97
C ASP A 128 24.74 -10.14 4.37
N ASP A 129 25.78 -9.73 5.08
CA ASP A 129 26.71 -8.69 4.65
C ASP A 129 27.51 -9.09 3.39
N ASP A 130 27.68 -10.39 3.14
CA ASP A 130 28.43 -10.96 2.01
C ASP A 130 27.73 -10.73 0.65
N VAL A 131 26.43 -10.46 0.65
CA VAL A 131 25.70 -10.15 -0.59
C VAL A 131 25.92 -8.69 -0.94
N GLU A 132 26.51 -8.43 -2.11
CA GLU A 132 26.74 -7.09 -2.62
C GLU A 132 25.50 -6.53 -3.33
N TRP A 133 25.12 -5.29 -2.99
CA TRP A 133 24.01 -4.58 -3.65
C TRP A 133 24.19 -4.49 -5.17
N GLY A 134 25.42 -4.43 -5.67
CA GLY A 134 25.71 -4.39 -7.12
C GLY A 134 25.18 -5.60 -7.90
N VAL A 135 25.04 -6.77 -7.26
CA VAL A 135 24.53 -8.00 -7.89
C VAL A 135 23.00 -8.03 -7.87
N ILE A 136 22.38 -7.65 -6.75
CA ILE A 136 20.93 -7.74 -6.56
C ILE A 136 20.16 -6.53 -7.12
N ASN A 137 20.78 -5.36 -7.18
CA ASN A 137 20.13 -4.12 -7.66
C ASN A 137 19.54 -4.25 -9.07
N PRO A 138 20.24 -4.79 -10.08
CA PRO A 138 19.68 -4.94 -11.43
C PRO A 138 18.39 -5.79 -11.45
N GLU A 139 18.35 -6.87 -10.66
CA GLU A 139 17.17 -7.73 -10.56
C GLU A 139 16.01 -7.01 -9.87
N ILE A 140 16.29 -6.31 -8.76
CA ILE A 140 15.30 -5.52 -8.02
C ILE A 140 14.69 -4.46 -8.93
N PHE A 141 15.51 -3.70 -9.65
CA PHE A 141 15.02 -2.69 -10.58
C PHE A 141 14.15 -3.30 -11.68
N GLY A 142 14.56 -4.45 -12.23
CA GLY A 142 13.78 -5.18 -13.24
C GLY A 142 12.39 -5.55 -12.73
N VAL A 143 12.31 -6.15 -11.54
CA VAL A 143 11.04 -6.56 -10.90
C VAL A 143 10.14 -5.35 -10.63
N ILE A 144 10.68 -4.29 -10.03
CA ILE A 144 9.90 -3.09 -9.71
C ILE A 144 9.36 -2.44 -11.00
N MET A 145 10.22 -2.26 -12.02
CA MET A 145 9.79 -1.64 -13.28
C MET A 145 8.75 -2.49 -14.03
N ASP A 146 8.96 -3.81 -14.12
CA ASP A 146 8.00 -4.71 -14.79
C ASP A 146 6.66 -4.75 -14.05
N PHE A 147 6.70 -4.80 -12.72
CA PHE A 147 5.50 -4.81 -11.90
C PHE A 147 4.62 -3.58 -12.13
N PHE A 148 5.17 -2.38 -12.01
CA PHE A 148 4.40 -1.16 -12.21
C PHE A 148 4.01 -0.94 -13.69
N ALA A 149 4.78 -1.47 -14.64
CA ALA A 149 4.40 -1.48 -16.05
C ALA A 149 3.21 -2.42 -16.32
N SER A 150 3.09 -3.53 -15.58
CA SER A 150 2.00 -4.49 -15.70
C SER A 150 0.65 -3.97 -15.21
N GLY A 151 0.65 -2.97 -14.31
CA GLY A 151 -0.56 -2.37 -13.73
C GLY A 151 -1.32 -3.30 -12.77
N VAL A 152 -0.71 -4.39 -12.31
CA VAL A 152 -1.26 -5.29 -11.29
C VAL A 152 -1.34 -4.54 -9.94
N PRO A 153 -2.39 -4.75 -9.13
CA PRO A 153 -2.48 -4.13 -7.81
C PRO A 153 -1.35 -4.63 -6.89
N VAL A 154 -0.77 -3.71 -6.11
CA VAL A 154 0.33 -4.00 -5.17
C VAL A 154 -0.12 -4.97 -4.06
N LEU A 155 -1.39 -4.86 -3.63
CA LEU A 155 -2.01 -5.72 -2.62
C LEU A 155 -3.20 -6.47 -3.22
N THR A 156 -3.34 -7.75 -2.88
CA THR A 156 -4.51 -8.57 -3.25
C THR A 156 -5.59 -8.58 -2.19
N ASP A 157 -5.23 -8.33 -0.93
CA ASP A 157 -6.15 -8.30 0.21
C ASP A 157 -5.96 -7.01 1.02
N GLU A 158 -7.05 -6.46 1.57
CA GLU A 158 -7.00 -5.35 2.51
C GLU A 158 -6.55 -5.88 3.88
N GLN A 159 -5.37 -5.44 4.36
CA GLN A 159 -4.92 -5.77 5.71
C GLN A 159 -5.59 -4.87 6.76
N PRO A 160 -5.76 -5.38 8.00
CA PRO A 160 -6.27 -4.59 9.10
C PRO A 160 -5.32 -3.41 9.34
N ALA A 161 -5.90 -2.20 9.40
CA ALA A 161 -5.16 -1.03 9.85
C ALA A 161 -4.57 -1.33 11.24
N GLY A 162 -3.26 -1.15 11.41
CA GLY A 162 -2.63 -1.29 12.72
C GLY A 162 -3.27 -0.36 13.76
N ASP A 163 -3.25 -0.76 15.02
CA ASP A 163 -3.86 -0.06 16.17
C ASP A 163 -3.24 1.32 16.50
N THR A 164 -2.36 1.81 15.63
CA THR A 164 -1.86 3.19 15.67
C THR A 164 -2.97 4.21 15.35
N ALA A 165 -4.11 3.78 14.81
CA ALA A 165 -5.26 4.67 14.63
C ALA A 165 -5.74 5.22 15.98
N ILE A 166 -6.00 6.52 16.02
CA ILE A 166 -6.49 7.22 17.21
C ILE A 166 -7.96 6.84 17.43
N HIS A 167 -8.28 6.20 18.56
CA HIS A 167 -9.65 5.85 18.94
C HIS A 167 -10.18 6.83 20.00
N PRO A 168 -11.47 7.20 19.96
CA PRO A 168 -12.05 8.17 20.91
C PRO A 168 -12.13 7.64 22.35
N ASP A 169 -11.97 6.34 22.55
CA ASP A 169 -11.98 5.67 23.85
C ASP A 169 -10.56 5.52 24.45
N ASP A 170 -9.52 5.97 23.74
CA ASP A 170 -8.14 5.95 24.22
C ASP A 170 -7.95 6.95 25.37
N ASP A 171 -7.11 6.58 26.34
CA ASP A 171 -6.70 7.47 27.43
C ASP A 171 -6.01 8.74 26.90
N GLU A 172 -6.14 9.87 27.59
CA GLU A 172 -5.50 11.14 27.21
C GLU A 172 -3.98 10.98 27.00
N THR A 173 -3.33 10.14 27.81
CA THR A 173 -1.90 9.82 27.64
C THR A 173 -1.64 9.02 26.36
N VAL A 174 -2.50 8.04 26.04
CA VAL A 174 -2.37 7.20 24.83
C VAL A 174 -2.59 8.04 23.57
N LEU A 175 -3.59 8.93 23.57
CA LEU A 175 -3.84 9.89 22.49
C LEU A 175 -2.60 10.75 22.21
N MET A 176 -1.98 11.28 23.26
CA MET A 176 -0.79 12.11 23.14
C MET A 176 0.43 11.30 22.63
N ILE A 177 0.58 10.04 23.04
CA ILE A 177 1.61 9.13 22.51
C ILE A 177 1.39 8.91 21.00
N LYS A 178 0.17 8.53 20.60
CA LYS A 178 -0.17 8.28 19.18
C LYS A 178 0.05 9.52 18.32
N GLU A 179 -0.37 10.71 18.79
CA GLU A 179 -0.13 11.98 18.08
C GLU A 179 1.35 12.29 17.92
N LEU A 180 2.17 12.12 18.97
CA LEU A 180 3.61 12.38 18.88
C LEU A 180 4.31 11.40 17.94
N LEU A 181 3.91 10.13 17.96
CA LEU A 181 4.42 9.10 17.06
C LEU A 181 4.15 9.49 15.60
N ASP A 182 2.91 9.82 15.26
CA ASP A 182 2.50 10.15 13.89
C ASP A 182 3.09 11.47 13.39
N THR A 183 3.20 12.49 14.25
CA THR A 183 3.59 13.83 13.82
C THR A 183 5.11 14.06 13.75
N ARG A 184 5.90 13.37 14.59
CA ARG A 184 7.35 13.62 14.68
C ARG A 184 8.22 12.40 14.46
N ILE A 185 7.86 11.27 15.08
CA ILE A 185 8.73 10.09 15.09
C ILE A 185 8.64 9.35 13.76
N ARG A 186 7.43 8.94 13.34
CA ARG A 186 7.21 8.18 12.12
C ARG A 186 7.76 8.85 10.86
N PRO A 187 7.63 10.18 10.64
CA PRO A 187 8.24 10.83 9.49
C PRO A 187 9.76 10.60 9.43
N THR A 188 10.44 10.77 10.56
CA THR A 188 11.89 10.56 10.67
C THR A 188 12.27 9.10 10.43
N VAL A 189 11.50 8.16 10.98
CA VAL A 189 11.77 6.72 10.83
C VAL A 189 11.50 6.23 9.41
N GLN A 190 10.47 6.76 8.75
CA GLN A 190 10.16 6.44 7.35
C GLN A 190 11.16 7.06 6.37
N GLU A 191 11.78 8.19 6.71
CA GLU A 191 12.93 8.71 5.99
C GLU A 191 14.07 7.67 5.96
N ASP A 192 14.36 7.05 7.10
CA ASP A 192 15.33 5.95 7.27
C ASP A 192 14.85 4.59 6.71
N GLY A 193 13.63 4.51 6.17
CA GLY A 193 13.09 3.33 5.50
C GLY A 193 12.49 2.27 6.42
N GLY A 194 12.16 2.62 7.66
CA GLY A 194 11.39 1.77 8.57
C GLY A 194 10.05 2.40 8.97
N ASP A 195 9.38 1.80 9.94
CA ASP A 195 8.23 2.40 10.62
C ASP A 195 8.11 1.86 12.06
N ILE A 196 7.24 2.51 12.84
CA ILE A 196 6.92 2.10 14.21
C ILE A 196 5.40 1.98 14.34
N VAL A 197 4.97 0.86 14.90
CA VAL A 197 3.58 0.56 15.24
C VAL A 197 3.42 0.60 16.75
N TYR A 198 2.39 1.30 17.22
CA TYR A 198 2.03 1.33 18.63
C TYR A 198 1.29 0.03 18.99
N MET A 199 1.71 -0.62 20.08
CA MET A 199 1.15 -1.92 20.51
C MET A 199 0.47 -1.86 21.88
N GLY A 200 0.71 -0.81 22.67
CA GLY A 200 0.07 -0.62 23.96
C GLY A 200 0.88 0.26 24.93
N PHE A 201 0.24 0.61 26.04
CA PHE A 201 0.85 1.40 27.11
C PHE A 201 0.32 0.91 28.47
N GLU A 202 1.23 0.44 29.34
CA GLU A 202 0.90 -0.13 30.65
C GLU A 202 1.99 0.27 31.65
N ASP A 203 1.60 0.71 32.86
CA ASP A 203 2.52 1.03 33.97
C ASP A 203 3.69 1.98 33.61
N GLY A 204 3.44 2.94 32.70
CA GLY A 204 4.46 3.87 32.22
C GLY A 204 5.38 3.30 31.15
N ILE A 205 5.12 2.09 30.65
CA ILE A 205 5.91 1.40 29.62
C ILE A 205 5.14 1.44 28.30
N VAL A 206 5.73 2.07 27.28
CA VAL A 206 5.17 2.09 25.91
C VAL A 206 5.71 0.88 25.15
N LYS A 207 4.81 0.02 24.66
CA LYS A 207 5.13 -1.13 23.81
C LYS A 207 5.03 -0.71 22.35
N LEU A 208 6.13 -0.87 21.62
CA LEU A 208 6.23 -0.52 20.20
C LEU A 208 6.72 -1.72 19.39
N LYS A 209 6.16 -1.91 18.20
CA LYS A 209 6.70 -2.81 17.18
C LYS A 209 7.48 -1.99 16.16
N MET A 210 8.74 -2.35 15.94
CA MET A 210 9.58 -1.75 14.89
C MET A 210 9.43 -2.56 13.60
N GLN A 211 9.48 -1.89 12.44
CA GLN A 211 9.33 -2.52 11.12
C GLN A 211 10.38 -2.00 10.12
N GLY A 212 10.59 -2.74 9.03
CA GLY A 212 11.49 -2.35 7.93
C GLY A 212 12.97 -2.30 8.32
N SER A 213 13.68 -1.24 7.90
CA SER A 213 15.12 -1.07 8.18
C SER A 213 15.50 -1.16 9.66
N CYS A 214 14.56 -0.90 10.57
CA CYS A 214 14.82 -0.74 11.99
C CYS A 214 15.00 -2.06 12.74
N THR A 215 14.58 -3.21 12.18
CA THR A 215 14.59 -4.50 12.88
C THR A 215 15.83 -5.35 12.60
N SER A 216 16.49 -5.15 11.47
CA SER A 216 17.51 -6.07 10.97
C SER A 216 18.94 -5.80 11.48
N CYS A 217 19.17 -4.71 12.21
CA CYS A 217 20.48 -4.36 12.75
C CYS A 217 20.41 -3.99 14.25
N PRO A 218 21.18 -4.66 15.13
CA PRO A 218 21.09 -4.42 16.57
C PRO A 218 21.51 -3.00 16.97
N SER A 219 22.42 -2.36 16.22
CA SER A 219 22.79 -0.96 16.49
C SER A 219 21.64 0.00 16.18
N SER A 220 20.95 -0.19 15.06
CA SER A 220 19.79 0.62 14.66
C SER A 220 18.64 0.47 15.65
N VAL A 221 18.36 -0.74 16.14
CA VAL A 221 17.34 -1.01 17.16
C VAL A 221 17.60 -0.22 18.44
N VAL A 222 18.82 -0.30 18.98
CA VAL A 222 19.17 0.35 20.26
C VAL A 222 19.13 1.87 20.15
N THR A 223 19.69 2.42 19.07
CA THR A 223 19.70 3.87 18.82
C THR A 223 18.28 4.41 18.64
N LEU A 224 17.46 3.73 17.83
CA LEU A 224 16.08 4.15 17.61
C LEU A 224 15.25 4.07 18.89
N LYS A 225 15.35 2.95 19.63
CA LYS A 225 14.67 2.77 20.91
C LYS A 225 15.00 3.90 21.88
N SER A 226 16.29 4.22 22.01
CA SER A 226 16.76 5.29 22.91
C SER A 226 16.29 6.67 22.45
N GLY A 227 16.31 6.94 21.15
CA GLY A 227 15.82 8.19 20.58
C GLY A 227 14.33 8.41 20.81
N VAL A 228 13.52 7.38 20.54
CA VAL A 228 12.07 7.38 20.76
C VAL A 228 11.74 7.54 22.24
N GLN A 229 12.42 6.80 23.11
CA GLN A 229 12.23 6.90 24.56
C GLN A 229 12.53 8.31 25.07
N ASN A 230 13.65 8.91 24.67
CA ASN A 230 14.01 10.27 25.09
C ASN A 230 12.99 11.31 24.61
N MET A 231 12.47 11.15 23.39
CA MET A 231 11.43 12.05 22.88
C MET A 231 10.12 11.90 23.65
N LEU A 232 9.67 10.66 23.89
CA LEU A 232 8.42 10.41 24.63
C LEU A 232 8.50 10.94 26.06
N GLN A 233 9.59 10.64 26.79
CA GLN A 233 9.80 11.13 28.16
C GLN A 233 9.83 12.66 28.25
N PHE A 234 10.32 13.34 27.21
CA PHE A 234 10.39 14.81 27.20
C PHE A 234 9.01 15.46 27.09
N TYR A 235 8.13 14.91 26.26
CA TYR A 235 6.78 15.46 26.04
C TYR A 235 5.73 14.88 27.01
N ILE A 236 5.96 13.67 27.52
CA ILE A 236 4.99 12.88 28.29
C ILE A 236 5.70 12.34 29.55
N PRO A 237 5.64 13.06 30.69
CA PRO A 237 6.35 12.65 31.91
C PRO A 237 5.83 11.34 32.52
N GLU A 238 4.64 10.87 32.13
CA GLU A 238 4.06 9.58 32.52
C GLU A 238 4.80 8.39 31.88
N VAL A 239 5.51 8.61 30.78
CA VAL A 239 6.30 7.56 30.12
C VAL A 239 7.62 7.38 30.87
N LEU A 240 7.85 6.17 31.39
CA LEU A 240 9.08 5.77 32.09
C LEU A 240 10.04 5.04 31.15
N SER A 241 9.55 4.18 30.27
CA SER A 241 10.39 3.43 29.34
C SER A 241 9.65 3.03 28.07
N VAL A 242 10.41 2.59 27.08
CA VAL A 242 9.90 2.02 25.83
C VAL A 242 10.40 0.58 25.74
N GLU A 243 9.54 -0.34 25.34
CA GLU A 243 9.88 -1.73 25.07
C GLU A 243 9.51 -2.10 23.63
N GLN A 244 10.40 -2.86 22.99
CA GLN A 244 10.12 -3.42 21.69
C GLN A 244 9.41 -4.75 21.89
N VAL A 245 8.27 -4.91 21.23
CA VAL A 245 7.52 -6.16 21.18
C VAL A 245 7.48 -6.69 19.74
N GLU A 246 7.42 -8.00 19.61
CA GLU A 246 7.15 -8.69 18.35
C GLU A 246 5.72 -9.23 18.39
N ASP A 247 5.07 -9.38 17.23
CA ASP A 247 3.67 -9.83 17.19
C ASP A 247 3.59 -11.31 17.59
N GLU A 248 2.53 -11.71 18.29
CA GLU A 248 2.30 -13.10 18.71
C GLU A 248 2.35 -14.10 17.52
N VAL A 249 1.92 -13.65 16.34
CA VAL A 249 1.94 -14.45 15.10
C VAL A 249 3.36 -14.69 14.58
N GLU A 250 4.28 -13.73 14.77
CA GLU A 250 5.69 -13.88 14.42
C GLU A 250 6.39 -14.84 15.39
N GLU A 251 6.07 -14.76 16.67
CA GLU A 251 6.58 -15.67 17.69
C GLU A 251 6.13 -17.12 17.41
N GLU A 252 4.86 -17.34 17.09
CA GLU A 252 4.36 -18.67 16.72
C GLU A 252 5.08 -19.23 15.49
N SER A 253 5.34 -18.39 14.50
CA SER A 253 6.07 -18.78 13.28
C SER A 253 7.51 -19.20 13.60
N LYS A 254 8.21 -18.43 14.45
CA LYS A 254 9.57 -18.77 14.92
C LYS A 254 9.59 -20.05 15.74
N ILE A 255 8.62 -20.25 16.62
CA ILE A 255 8.47 -21.47 17.42
C ILE A 255 8.22 -22.68 16.51
N GLN A 256 7.39 -22.54 15.48
CA GLN A 256 7.15 -23.60 14.49
C GLN A 256 8.40 -23.97 13.72
N LEU A 257 9.20 -22.98 13.29
CA LEU A 257 10.47 -23.19 12.59
C LEU A 257 11.47 -23.93 13.48
N LYS A 258 11.65 -23.50 14.73
CA LYS A 258 12.57 -24.15 15.68
C LYS A 258 12.18 -25.60 15.97
N LYS A 259 10.88 -25.88 16.13
CA LYS A 259 10.36 -27.25 16.27
C LYS A 259 10.63 -28.12 15.05
N LEU A 260 10.75 -27.52 13.86
CA LEU A 260 11.06 -28.23 12.63
C LEU A 260 12.56 -28.54 12.53
N GLU A 261 13.40 -27.58 12.88
CA GLU A 261 14.87 -27.73 12.92
C GLU A 261 15.30 -28.84 13.90
N GLU A 262 14.70 -28.86 15.09
CA GLU A 262 14.93 -29.90 16.10
C GLU A 262 14.56 -31.31 15.58
N LYS A 263 13.49 -31.42 14.78
CA LYS A 263 13.07 -32.71 14.18
C LYS A 263 13.96 -33.18 13.04
N ILE A 264 14.64 -32.27 12.34
CA ILE A 264 15.55 -32.60 11.24
C ILE A 264 16.94 -32.97 11.77
N GLY A 265 17.37 -32.40 12.90
CA GLY A 265 18.67 -32.68 13.52
C GLY A 265 18.80 -34.07 14.17
N ASP A 266 17.70 -34.77 14.41
CA ASP A 266 17.68 -36.11 15.03
C ASP A 266 17.70 -37.28 14.02
N HIS A 267 17.88 -37.00 12.71
CA HIS A 267 17.97 -37.99 11.63
C HIS A 267 19.31 -37.94 10.89
#